data_AF-A0A9N8DV51-F1
#
_entry.id   AF-A0A9N8DV51-F1
#
_cell.length_a   1.000
_cell.length_b   1.000
_cell.length_c   1.000
_cell.angle_alpha   90.00
_cell.angle_beta   90.00
_cell.angle_gamma   90.00
#
_symmetry.space_group_name_H-M   'P 1'
#
loop_
_entity.id
_entity.type
_entity.pdbx_description
1 polymer ?
#
loop_
_entity_poly.entity_id
_entity_poly.type
_entity_poly.pdbx_seq_one_letter_code
_entity_poly.pdbx_strand_id
1 'polypeptide(L)'
;MHFTTAALLAAVGVFTARAQDQPTCEINHIPVNEDDFGEPAWETIIEEAFPTWEVPDAGCPRLGSVGGELLSDFGVFPTPEEEKFNPCYYTKAFAGLDPSKGGYPTPIDTHYPYEFAAPFLRQPGDGSTHHCPSDAVNIAECPKVGNDCGEPDCATISDEYGIGHIPPFVPLAAIKNAYNACEQDVCSWFHYETSGCNIKKSVLDELVYEYFGQGEKIKYQPPILLDGQPSSTYFRLEYGGESPACDEGNCRGPHYCSVDVADSGVIWGDFCPYVHTGENSGKYRHPHIALAALELWIANKCMPDKCPTAWLESPNGQGYGTDSKLSTSITWSEMDDNKNPIAQPLVPYEWPNAGNGIFPGHELYNGMRSKPAPGVYVNEVVEILEPAPTEAGGVAEASSVGRNSVKLTFAIAVLGTIDIFAF
;
A
#
# COMPACT_ATOMS: atom_id res chain seq x y z
N MET A 1 -76.72 25.73 -40.78
CA MET A 1 -75.36 26.25 -41.05
C MET A 1 -74.87 27.01 -39.83
N HIS A 2 -73.81 26.54 -39.18
CA HIS A 2 -72.81 27.33 -38.43
C HIS A 2 -71.66 26.36 -38.15
N PHE A 3 -70.44 26.71 -38.54
CA PHE A 3 -69.24 25.91 -38.27
C PHE A 3 -68.55 26.46 -37.03
N THR A 4 -68.17 25.58 -36.10
CA THR A 4 -67.36 25.94 -34.93
C THR A 4 -65.90 25.67 -35.25
N THR A 5 -65.11 26.72 -35.50
CA THR A 5 -63.69 26.60 -35.84
C THR A 5 -62.85 26.24 -34.60
N ALA A 6 -61.92 25.30 -34.74
CA ALA A 6 -61.01 24.91 -33.66
C ALA A 6 -59.93 25.99 -33.40
N ALA A 7 -59.50 26.10 -32.14
CA ALA A 7 -58.31 26.84 -31.74
C ALA A 7 -57.25 25.85 -31.23
N LEU A 8 -56.15 25.70 -31.97
CA LEU A 8 -55.05 24.81 -31.60
C LEU A 8 -53.94 25.64 -30.92
N LEU A 9 -53.72 25.43 -29.62
CA LEU A 9 -52.67 26.09 -28.85
C LEU A 9 -51.36 25.32 -28.98
N ALA A 10 -50.47 25.79 -29.86
CA ALA A 10 -49.10 25.29 -29.96
C ALA A 10 -48.21 25.93 -28.89
N ALA A 11 -47.85 25.17 -27.86
CA ALA A 11 -46.89 25.61 -26.85
C ALA A 11 -45.46 25.47 -27.39
N VAL A 12 -44.85 26.59 -27.77
CA VAL A 12 -43.42 26.63 -28.14
C VAL A 12 -42.59 26.60 -26.85
N GLY A 13 -42.16 25.40 -26.46
CA GLY A 13 -41.22 25.23 -25.36
C GLY A 13 -39.85 25.76 -25.73
N VAL A 14 -39.45 26.89 -25.15
CA VAL A 14 -38.08 27.42 -25.28
C VAL A 14 -37.17 26.52 -24.45
N PHE A 15 -36.46 25.61 -25.12
CA PHE A 15 -35.32 24.91 -24.53
C PHE A 15 -34.17 25.91 -24.36
N THR A 16 -34.10 26.55 -23.19
CA THR A 16 -32.83 27.10 -22.72
C THR A 16 -31.87 25.94 -22.51
N ALA A 17 -30.94 25.75 -23.46
CA ALA A 17 -29.78 24.92 -23.22
C ALA A 17 -29.08 25.47 -21.98
N ARG A 18 -28.99 24.67 -20.91
CA ARG A 18 -27.95 24.90 -19.91
C ARG A 18 -26.63 24.79 -20.66
N ALA A 19 -25.77 25.79 -20.51
CA ALA A 19 -24.35 25.53 -20.70
C ALA A 19 -24.00 24.37 -19.75
N GLN A 20 -23.25 23.39 -20.26
CA GLN A 20 -22.49 22.55 -19.35
C GLN A 20 -21.37 23.46 -18.84
N ASP A 21 -21.52 23.94 -17.61
CA ASP A 21 -20.37 24.48 -16.88
C ASP A 21 -19.32 23.36 -16.88
N GLN A 22 -18.16 23.61 -17.51
CA GLN A 22 -17.06 22.66 -17.44
C GLN A 22 -16.66 22.52 -15.96
N PRO A 23 -16.35 21.31 -15.46
CA PRO A 23 -15.77 21.17 -14.14
C PRO A 23 -14.40 21.89 -14.15
N THR A 24 -14.37 23.09 -13.61
CA THR A 24 -13.13 23.83 -13.44
C THR A 24 -12.39 23.24 -12.24
N CYS A 25 -11.29 22.51 -12.50
CA CYS A 25 -10.33 22.20 -11.45
C CYS A 25 -9.66 23.50 -10.97
N GLU A 26 -10.35 24.24 -10.09
CA GLU A 26 -9.78 25.35 -9.32
C GLU A 26 -8.90 24.84 -8.15
N ILE A 27 -8.79 23.52 -8.00
CA ILE A 27 -7.75 22.89 -7.19
C ILE A 27 -6.42 23.04 -7.93
N ASN A 28 -5.38 23.53 -7.24
CA ASN A 28 -4.05 23.76 -7.81
C ASN A 28 -3.51 22.50 -8.52
N HIS A 29 -2.76 22.67 -9.60
CA HIS A 29 -2.01 21.57 -10.21
C HIS A 29 -1.11 20.87 -9.16
N ILE A 30 -0.99 19.55 -9.27
CA ILE A 30 0.01 18.79 -8.51
C ILE A 30 1.40 19.40 -8.83
N PRO A 31 2.26 19.67 -7.84
CA PRO A 31 3.62 20.16 -8.09
C PRO A 31 4.36 19.17 -8.98
N VAL A 32 4.97 19.62 -10.08
CA VAL A 32 5.68 18.77 -11.04
C VAL A 32 7.20 18.89 -10.93
N ASN A 33 7.89 17.85 -11.38
CA ASN A 33 9.34 17.81 -11.53
C ASN A 33 9.71 17.73 -13.02
N GLU A 34 10.13 18.87 -13.57
CA GLU A 34 10.52 19.00 -14.98
C GLU A 34 11.74 18.13 -15.34
N ASP A 35 12.59 17.79 -14.36
CA ASP A 35 13.74 16.89 -14.53
C ASP A 35 13.35 15.39 -14.44
N ASP A 36 12.06 15.07 -14.22
CA ASP A 36 11.52 13.71 -14.11
C ASP A 36 10.34 13.48 -15.07
N PHE A 37 10.52 13.76 -16.35
CA PHE A 37 9.50 13.58 -17.41
C PHE A 37 8.20 14.38 -17.21
N GLY A 38 8.14 15.32 -16.26
CA GLY A 38 6.91 16.03 -15.87
C GLY A 38 6.04 15.26 -14.87
N GLU A 39 6.57 14.21 -14.23
CA GLU A 39 5.94 13.56 -13.09
C GLU A 39 5.75 14.52 -11.90
N PRO A 40 4.89 14.18 -10.93
CA PRO A 40 4.81 14.91 -9.67
C PRO A 40 6.18 15.03 -8.97
N ALA A 41 6.39 16.13 -8.26
CA ALA A 41 7.53 16.37 -7.38
C ALA A 41 7.37 15.53 -6.10
N TRP A 42 7.50 14.22 -6.26
CA TRP A 42 7.18 13.21 -5.25
C TRP A 42 7.85 13.50 -3.91
N GLU A 43 9.15 13.80 -3.89
CA GLU A 43 9.88 14.10 -2.64
C GLU A 43 9.31 15.32 -1.90
N THR A 44 8.79 16.33 -2.60
CA THR A 44 8.13 17.50 -1.98
C THR A 44 6.78 17.12 -1.37
N ILE A 45 5.96 16.35 -2.11
CA ILE A 45 4.63 15.90 -1.67
C ILE A 45 4.77 14.96 -0.46
N ILE A 46 5.79 14.10 -0.48
CA ILE A 46 6.14 13.18 0.60
C ILE A 46 6.59 13.95 1.84
N GLU A 47 7.53 14.90 1.73
CA GLU A 47 8.05 15.66 2.88
C GLU A 47 6.99 16.60 3.48
N GLU A 48 6.03 17.11 2.69
CA GLU A 48 4.86 17.85 3.21
C GLU A 48 3.97 16.99 4.13
N ALA A 49 3.87 15.69 3.87
CA ALA A 49 3.00 14.75 4.59
C ALA A 49 3.71 13.91 5.67
N PHE A 50 4.97 13.54 5.43
CA PHE A 50 5.80 12.68 6.26
C PHE A 50 7.14 13.37 6.56
N PRO A 51 7.11 14.49 7.32
CA PRO A 51 8.31 15.31 7.56
C PRO A 51 9.42 14.53 8.27
N THR A 52 10.66 14.77 7.86
CA THR A 52 11.81 13.95 8.27
C THR A 52 12.80 14.66 9.21
N TRP A 53 13.73 13.87 9.76
CA TRP A 53 14.85 14.36 10.56
C TRP A 53 15.90 15.11 9.73
N GLU A 54 16.72 15.93 10.38
CA GLU A 54 17.91 16.51 9.72
C GLU A 54 18.90 15.40 9.28
N VAL A 55 19.14 15.33 7.97
CA VAL A 55 20.13 14.42 7.35
C VAL A 55 21.55 14.96 7.62
N PRO A 56 22.53 14.13 8.03
CA PRO A 56 23.92 14.57 8.20
C PRO A 56 24.53 15.17 6.92
N ASP A 57 25.51 16.07 7.06
CA ASP A 57 26.18 16.77 5.94
C ASP A 57 26.66 15.85 4.79
N ALA A 58 27.07 14.62 5.11
CA ALA A 58 27.54 13.63 4.14
C ALA A 58 26.40 12.82 3.47
N GLY A 59 25.17 12.90 3.99
CA GLY A 59 24.05 12.06 3.60
C GLY A 59 23.92 10.78 4.42
N CYS A 60 22.93 9.96 4.06
CA CYS A 60 22.60 8.71 4.74
C CYS A 60 23.70 7.63 4.63
N PRO A 61 23.91 6.79 5.68
CA PRO A 61 25.02 5.82 5.72
C PRO A 61 25.11 4.71 4.68
N ARG A 62 26.21 4.73 3.90
CA ARG A 62 26.39 3.92 2.69
C ARG A 62 27.42 2.82 2.85
N LEU A 63 27.09 1.64 2.33
CA LEU A 63 28.03 0.54 2.12
C LEU A 63 28.85 0.75 0.84
N GLY A 64 30.10 0.28 0.83
CA GLY A 64 30.95 0.26 -0.36
C GLY A 64 30.58 -0.84 -1.38
N SER A 65 30.01 -1.94 -0.90
CA SER A 65 29.47 -3.06 -1.69
C SER A 65 28.34 -3.74 -0.92
N VAL A 66 27.53 -4.60 -1.57
CA VAL A 66 26.48 -5.33 -0.85
C VAL A 66 27.12 -6.33 0.11
N GLY A 67 26.74 -6.30 1.39
CA GLY A 67 27.44 -7.03 2.45
C GLY A 67 28.88 -6.55 2.75
N GLY A 68 29.28 -5.37 2.27
CA GLY A 68 30.60 -4.78 2.51
C GLY A 68 30.68 -3.93 3.79
N GLU A 69 31.76 -3.15 3.91
CA GLU A 69 31.93 -2.17 5.00
C GLU A 69 31.26 -0.82 4.67
N LEU A 70 31.03 0.00 5.70
CA LEU A 70 30.63 1.41 5.55
C LEU A 70 31.71 2.23 4.84
N LEU A 71 31.28 3.13 3.95
CA LEU A 71 32.12 4.20 3.45
C LEU A 71 32.43 5.18 4.60
N SER A 72 33.72 5.50 4.79
CA SER A 72 34.23 6.25 5.97
C SER A 72 33.48 7.54 6.26
N ASP A 73 33.11 8.26 5.20
CA ASP A 73 32.56 9.61 5.27
C ASP A 73 31.04 9.57 5.51
N PHE A 74 30.42 8.40 5.30
CA PHE A 74 29.00 8.12 5.47
C PHE A 74 28.76 7.26 6.74
N GLY A 75 29.55 7.46 7.80
CA GLY A 75 29.49 6.63 9.01
C GLY A 75 28.44 7.02 10.06
N VAL A 76 27.58 8.02 9.78
CA VAL A 76 26.73 8.69 10.79
C VAL A 76 25.25 8.61 10.41
N PHE A 77 24.42 8.01 11.26
CA PHE A 77 22.96 8.06 11.12
C PHE A 77 22.39 9.41 11.58
N PRO A 78 21.26 9.87 11.00
CA PRO A 78 20.52 11.01 11.53
C PRO A 78 20.12 10.75 12.99
N THR A 79 20.04 11.83 13.78
CA THR A 79 19.60 11.73 15.18
C THR A 79 18.08 11.74 15.24
N PRO A 80 17.43 10.86 16.01
CA PRO A 80 15.97 10.85 16.11
C PRO A 80 15.38 12.15 16.66
N GLU A 81 14.36 12.66 15.97
CA GLU A 81 13.49 13.74 16.43
C GLU A 81 12.06 13.21 16.66
N GLU A 82 11.33 13.83 17.59
CA GLU A 82 9.93 13.53 17.91
C GLU A 82 9.00 13.96 16.77
N GLU A 83 7.87 13.25 16.58
CA GLU A 83 6.85 13.50 15.54
C GLU A 83 7.36 13.56 14.07
N LYS A 84 8.57 13.05 13.80
CA LYS A 84 9.21 13.03 12.49
C LYS A 84 9.71 11.64 12.10
N PHE A 85 9.79 11.39 10.79
CA PHE A 85 10.22 10.12 10.22
C PHE A 85 11.73 10.09 9.91
N ASN A 86 12.32 8.90 9.86
CA ASN A 86 13.73 8.74 9.52
C ASN A 86 13.95 8.94 8.00
N PRO A 87 14.76 9.92 7.58
CA PRO A 87 15.05 10.16 6.16
C PRO A 87 15.94 9.08 5.53
N CYS A 88 16.61 8.27 6.36
CA CYS A 88 17.64 7.33 5.93
C CYS A 88 17.17 5.88 6.02
N TYR A 89 16.89 5.30 4.85
CA TYR A 89 16.51 3.89 4.67
C TYR A 89 15.16 3.53 5.28
N TYR A 90 14.10 3.82 4.54
CA TYR A 90 12.78 3.22 4.75
C TYR A 90 12.86 1.70 4.43
N THR A 91 13.40 0.87 5.32
CA THR A 91 13.51 -0.59 5.13
C THR A 91 12.39 -1.33 5.83
N LYS A 92 12.01 -2.53 5.34
CA LYS A 92 10.99 -3.37 6.00
C LYS A 92 11.26 -3.64 7.49
N ALA A 93 12.51 -3.60 7.95
CA ALA A 93 12.88 -3.71 9.37
C ALA A 93 12.37 -2.55 10.25
N PHE A 94 12.10 -1.38 9.65
CA PHE A 94 11.56 -0.19 10.29
C PHE A 94 10.04 0.00 10.07
N ALA A 95 9.39 -0.88 9.30
CA ALA A 95 7.98 -0.75 8.97
C ALA A 95 7.07 -0.92 10.22
N GLY A 96 6.12 0.00 10.41
CA GLY A 96 5.17 0.00 11.55
C GLY A 96 5.79 0.38 12.91
N LEU A 97 7.08 0.73 12.94
CA LEU A 97 7.73 1.23 14.14
C LEU A 97 7.38 2.71 14.39
N ASP A 98 7.43 3.09 15.65
CA ASP A 98 7.33 4.48 16.12
C ASP A 98 8.29 5.40 15.33
N PRO A 99 7.86 6.60 14.88
CA PRO A 99 8.72 7.51 14.12
C PRO A 99 10.04 7.82 14.86
N SER A 100 9.99 8.01 16.18
CA SER A 100 11.17 8.27 17.04
C SER A 100 12.17 7.11 17.14
N LYS A 101 11.80 5.92 16.68
CA LYS A 101 12.69 4.75 16.54
C LYS A 101 13.23 4.59 15.11
N GLY A 102 12.96 5.57 14.26
CA GLY A 102 13.25 5.60 12.84
C GLY A 102 12.27 4.80 11.99
N GLY A 103 11.08 4.55 12.51
CA GLY A 103 10.01 3.85 11.82
C GLY A 103 9.24 4.70 10.82
N TYR A 104 8.41 4.04 10.02
CA TYR A 104 7.46 4.64 9.08
C TYR A 104 6.26 3.68 8.90
N PRO A 105 5.06 4.19 8.56
CA PRO A 105 3.86 3.38 8.52
C PRO A 105 3.91 2.24 7.49
N THR A 106 3.31 1.10 7.82
CA THR A 106 3.04 0.01 6.88
C THR A 106 1.92 0.41 5.89
N PRO A 107 1.69 -0.37 4.81
CA PRO A 107 0.50 -0.20 3.99
C PRO A 107 -0.79 -0.24 4.83
N ILE A 108 -0.83 -1.06 5.89
CA ILE A 108 -1.97 -1.19 6.82
C ILE A 108 -2.26 0.13 7.54
N ASP A 109 -1.24 0.80 8.08
CA ASP A 109 -1.40 2.09 8.77
C ASP A 109 -1.86 3.20 7.82
N THR A 110 -1.38 3.20 6.58
CA THR A 110 -1.88 4.12 5.54
C THR A 110 -3.29 3.80 5.04
N HIS A 111 -3.92 2.75 5.59
CA HIS A 111 -5.20 2.18 5.14
C HIS A 111 -5.20 1.72 3.68
N TYR A 112 -4.08 1.19 3.17
CA TYR A 112 -3.95 0.76 1.78
C TYR A 112 -4.97 -0.34 1.44
N PRO A 113 -5.98 -0.08 0.59
CA PRO A 113 -7.16 -0.93 0.50
C PRO A 113 -6.96 -2.19 -0.36
N TYR A 114 -5.73 -2.45 -0.79
CA TYR A 114 -5.31 -3.67 -1.48
C TYR A 114 -4.21 -4.42 -0.69
N GLU A 115 -3.97 -4.07 0.58
CA GLU A 115 -3.13 -4.85 1.50
C GLU A 115 -3.96 -5.96 2.17
N PHE A 116 -3.80 -7.20 1.69
CA PHE A 116 -4.43 -8.38 2.29
C PHE A 116 -3.46 -9.01 3.31
N ALA A 117 -3.34 -8.36 4.47
CA ALA A 117 -2.36 -8.72 5.49
C ALA A 117 -2.58 -10.12 6.09
N ALA A 118 -1.49 -10.89 6.19
CA ALA A 118 -1.47 -12.19 6.84
C ALA A 118 -1.67 -12.07 8.36
N PRO A 119 -2.41 -12.99 9.00
CA PRO A 119 -2.59 -13.00 10.46
C PRO A 119 -1.27 -12.92 11.25
N PHE A 120 -1.21 -12.01 12.23
CA PHE A 120 -0.05 -11.80 13.11
C PHE A 120 0.05 -12.92 14.16
N LEU A 121 0.65 -14.05 13.77
CA LEU A 121 0.70 -15.30 14.53
C LEU A 121 2.10 -15.72 15.01
N ARG A 122 3.11 -14.84 14.93
CA ARG A 122 4.53 -15.14 15.15
C ARG A 122 5.06 -16.19 14.15
N GLN A 123 4.75 -16.00 12.88
CA GLN A 123 5.10 -16.91 11.78
C GLN A 123 5.79 -16.15 10.65
N PRO A 124 6.59 -16.81 9.78
CA PRO A 124 7.27 -16.10 8.70
C PRO A 124 6.24 -15.40 7.79
N GLY A 125 6.55 -14.19 7.32
CA GLY A 125 5.64 -13.41 6.50
C GLY A 125 4.45 -12.76 7.24
N ASP A 126 4.33 -12.89 8.56
CA ASP A 126 3.20 -12.32 9.28
C ASP A 126 3.05 -10.79 9.14
N GLY A 127 1.81 -10.33 9.04
CA GLY A 127 1.48 -8.93 8.72
C GLY A 127 1.74 -8.46 7.29
N SER A 128 2.44 -9.24 6.47
CA SER A 128 2.65 -8.93 5.04
C SER A 128 1.60 -9.63 4.17
N THR A 129 1.62 -9.42 2.85
CA THR A 129 0.76 -10.13 1.90
C THR A 129 1.11 -11.62 1.68
N HIS A 130 2.05 -12.18 2.44
CA HIS A 130 2.49 -13.59 2.33
C HIS A 130 1.81 -14.50 3.35
N HIS A 131 0.95 -15.38 2.87
CA HIS A 131 0.10 -16.22 3.72
C HIS A 131 0.77 -17.59 3.93
N CYS A 132 1.80 -17.61 4.78
CA CYS A 132 2.50 -18.84 5.15
C CYS A 132 1.66 -19.76 6.08
N PRO A 133 1.81 -21.09 5.97
CA PRO A 133 1.47 -22.03 7.03
C PRO A 133 2.22 -21.73 8.34
N SER A 134 1.62 -22.07 9.49
CA SER A 134 2.19 -21.77 10.82
C SER A 134 3.47 -22.56 11.17
N ASP A 135 3.79 -23.60 10.41
CA ASP A 135 4.99 -24.43 10.51
C ASP A 135 5.94 -24.26 9.30
N ALA A 136 5.69 -23.26 8.44
CA ALA A 136 6.54 -22.95 7.31
C ALA A 136 7.95 -22.52 7.74
N VAL A 137 8.96 -23.01 7.02
CA VAL A 137 10.38 -22.66 7.24
C VAL A 137 11.03 -21.98 6.03
N ASN A 138 10.34 -21.93 4.88
CA ASN A 138 10.77 -21.18 3.69
C ASN A 138 9.69 -20.16 3.31
N ILE A 139 10.00 -18.87 3.46
CA ILE A 139 9.04 -17.78 3.15
C ILE A 139 8.85 -17.62 1.63
N ALA A 140 9.83 -18.04 0.82
CA ALA A 140 9.80 -17.89 -0.64
C ALA A 140 8.72 -18.75 -1.33
N GLU A 141 8.17 -19.75 -0.63
CA GLU A 141 7.11 -20.63 -1.13
C GLU A 141 5.70 -20.16 -0.72
N CYS A 142 5.57 -19.12 0.12
CA CYS A 142 4.29 -18.67 0.65
C CYS A 142 3.50 -17.81 -0.36
N PRO A 143 2.22 -18.13 -0.64
CA PRO A 143 1.42 -17.43 -1.65
C PRO A 143 1.11 -15.98 -1.27
N LYS A 144 1.02 -15.12 -2.29
CA LYS A 144 0.38 -13.79 -2.21
C LYS A 144 -1.11 -13.92 -2.54
N VAL A 145 -1.99 -13.48 -1.64
CA VAL A 145 -3.45 -13.49 -1.88
C VAL A 145 -3.83 -12.52 -3.01
N GLY A 146 -4.74 -12.94 -3.90
CA GLY A 146 -5.27 -12.12 -4.99
C GLY A 146 -4.31 -11.83 -6.16
N ASN A 147 -3.09 -12.38 -6.16
CA ASN A 147 -2.06 -12.12 -7.18
C ASN A 147 -1.91 -13.28 -8.19
N ASP A 148 -2.84 -14.24 -8.24
CA ASP A 148 -2.82 -15.29 -9.27
C ASP A 148 -3.65 -14.87 -10.50
N CYS A 149 -2.94 -14.45 -11.55
CA CYS A 149 -3.51 -14.27 -12.88
C CYS A 149 -2.75 -15.06 -13.97
N GLY A 150 -1.75 -15.87 -13.60
CA GLY A 150 -0.89 -16.62 -14.54
C GLY A 150 0.05 -15.78 -15.42
N GLU A 151 0.17 -14.48 -15.19
CA GLU A 151 1.06 -13.54 -15.89
C GLU A 151 1.78 -12.66 -14.86
N PRO A 152 3.02 -12.20 -15.09
CA PRO A 152 3.63 -11.14 -14.29
C PRO A 152 2.81 -9.84 -14.33
N ASP A 153 2.98 -9.01 -13.30
CA ASP A 153 2.46 -7.63 -13.23
C ASP A 153 0.94 -7.49 -13.48
N CYS A 154 0.16 -8.38 -12.83
CA CYS A 154 -1.28 -8.46 -13.00
C CYS A 154 -1.99 -9.14 -11.81
N ALA A 155 -3.23 -8.72 -11.54
CA ALA A 155 -4.12 -9.31 -10.53
C ALA A 155 -5.46 -9.72 -11.14
N THR A 156 -6.12 -10.73 -10.55
CA THR A 156 -7.42 -11.24 -11.01
C THR A 156 -8.54 -10.68 -10.15
N ILE A 157 -9.56 -10.11 -10.79
CA ILE A 157 -10.74 -9.57 -10.12
C ILE A 157 -11.66 -10.74 -9.72
N SER A 158 -12.14 -10.74 -8.48
CA SER A 158 -12.96 -11.82 -7.90
C SER A 158 -14.08 -11.28 -7.01
N ASP A 159 -15.15 -12.07 -6.84
CA ASP A 159 -16.26 -11.74 -5.92
C ASP A 159 -15.82 -11.68 -4.45
N GLU A 160 -14.72 -12.34 -4.10
CA GLU A 160 -14.21 -12.48 -2.72
C GLU A 160 -13.24 -11.35 -2.34
N TYR A 161 -12.31 -11.00 -3.23
CA TYR A 161 -11.24 -10.03 -2.96
C TYR A 161 -11.38 -8.70 -3.74
N GLY A 162 -12.42 -8.56 -4.55
CA GLY A 162 -12.52 -7.46 -5.52
C GLY A 162 -11.34 -7.51 -6.49
N ILE A 163 -10.62 -6.39 -6.64
CA ILE A 163 -9.40 -6.28 -7.45
C ILE A 163 -8.23 -7.20 -6.99
N GLY A 164 -8.25 -7.69 -5.75
CA GLY A 164 -7.14 -8.45 -5.19
C GLY A 164 -5.93 -7.57 -4.84
N HIS A 165 -4.79 -8.19 -4.53
CA HIS A 165 -3.57 -7.45 -4.19
C HIS A 165 -2.86 -6.91 -5.45
N ILE A 166 -2.78 -5.58 -5.54
CA ILE A 166 -1.95 -4.86 -6.50
C ILE A 166 -0.88 -4.02 -5.77
N PRO A 167 0.29 -3.75 -6.38
CA PRO A 167 1.30 -2.87 -5.81
C PRO A 167 0.82 -1.42 -5.72
N PRO A 168 1.21 -0.63 -4.69
CA PRO A 168 0.70 0.73 -4.50
C PRO A 168 1.01 1.73 -5.62
N PHE A 169 2.02 1.47 -6.46
CA PHE A 169 2.30 2.30 -7.63
C PHE A 169 1.17 2.29 -8.69
N VAL A 170 0.31 1.26 -8.69
CA VAL A 170 -0.83 1.14 -9.61
C VAL A 170 -1.94 2.15 -9.27
N PRO A 171 -2.50 2.19 -8.05
CA PRO A 171 -3.43 3.26 -7.65
C PRO A 171 -2.78 4.65 -7.63
N LEU A 172 -1.49 4.77 -7.28
CA LEU A 172 -0.75 6.03 -7.36
C LEU A 172 -0.79 6.62 -8.78
N ALA A 173 -0.50 5.79 -9.79
CA ALA A 173 -0.58 6.18 -11.19
C ALA A 173 -2.03 6.46 -11.64
N ALA A 174 -3.01 5.68 -11.19
CA ALA A 174 -4.42 5.93 -11.49
C ALA A 174 -4.91 7.30 -10.97
N ILE A 175 -4.59 7.65 -9.72
CA ILE A 175 -4.94 8.95 -9.12
C ILE A 175 -4.24 10.10 -9.85
N LYS A 176 -2.92 9.98 -10.11
CA LYS A 176 -2.15 10.96 -10.90
C LYS A 176 -2.81 11.24 -12.24
N ASN A 177 -3.15 10.18 -12.99
CA ASN A 177 -3.72 10.29 -14.32
C ASN A 177 -5.14 10.92 -14.27
N ALA A 178 -5.99 10.48 -13.33
CA ALA A 178 -7.34 11.00 -13.14
C ALA A 178 -7.35 12.49 -12.77
N TYR A 179 -6.46 12.90 -11.87
CA TYR A 179 -6.33 14.29 -11.42
C TYR A 179 -5.91 15.19 -12.58
N ASN A 180 -4.90 14.75 -13.34
CA ASN A 180 -4.37 15.50 -14.48
C ASN A 180 -5.33 15.52 -15.69
N ALA A 181 -6.24 14.55 -15.81
CA ALA A 181 -7.30 14.55 -16.82
C ALA A 181 -8.40 15.59 -16.52
N CYS A 182 -8.66 15.92 -15.24
CA CYS A 182 -9.66 16.91 -14.82
C CYS A 182 -11.10 16.63 -15.34
N GLU A 183 -11.45 15.36 -15.56
CA GLU A 183 -12.79 14.98 -16.06
C GLU A 183 -13.85 14.85 -14.94
N GLN A 184 -13.43 14.82 -13.67
CA GLN A 184 -14.28 14.59 -12.50
C GLN A 184 -14.09 15.67 -11.43
N ASP A 185 -15.10 15.84 -10.56
CA ASP A 185 -14.92 16.57 -9.29
C ASP A 185 -14.05 15.74 -8.34
N VAL A 186 -12.76 16.06 -8.30
CA VAL A 186 -11.75 15.43 -7.43
C VAL A 186 -12.15 15.48 -5.94
N CYS A 187 -12.85 16.52 -5.47
CA CYS A 187 -13.27 16.59 -4.08
C CYS A 187 -14.42 15.61 -3.77
N SER A 188 -15.15 15.15 -4.79
CA SER A 188 -16.13 14.06 -4.63
C SER A 188 -15.49 12.68 -4.39
N TRP A 189 -14.17 12.53 -4.56
CA TRP A 189 -13.45 11.27 -4.28
C TRP A 189 -13.37 10.94 -2.78
N PHE A 190 -13.51 11.96 -1.92
CA PHE A 190 -13.39 11.85 -0.47
C PHE A 190 -14.76 11.78 0.21
N HIS A 191 -14.80 11.23 1.43
CA HIS A 191 -15.97 11.33 2.32
C HIS A 191 -15.50 11.15 3.76
N TYR A 192 -15.25 12.27 4.44
CA TYR A 192 -14.56 12.32 5.73
C TYR A 192 -15.21 11.43 6.80
N GLU A 193 -16.54 11.43 6.84
CA GLU A 193 -17.36 10.70 7.80
C GLU A 193 -17.31 9.16 7.64
N THR A 194 -16.68 8.63 6.58
CA THR A 194 -16.43 7.18 6.40
C THR A 194 -14.98 6.81 6.07
N SER A 195 -14.16 7.78 5.65
CA SER A 195 -12.83 7.51 5.06
C SER A 195 -11.76 8.52 5.51
N GLY A 196 -12.07 9.43 6.44
CA GLY A 196 -11.11 10.40 6.95
C GLY A 196 -10.53 11.26 5.84
N CYS A 197 -9.21 11.18 5.65
CA CYS A 197 -8.49 11.88 4.58
C CYS A 197 -8.03 10.93 3.45
N ASN A 198 -8.46 9.67 3.45
CA ASN A 198 -8.23 8.75 2.33
C ASN A 198 -9.27 8.95 1.21
N ILE A 199 -8.92 8.54 -0.02
CA ILE A 199 -9.90 8.37 -1.10
C ILE A 199 -10.81 7.18 -0.77
N LYS A 200 -12.11 7.29 -1.09
CA LYS A 200 -13.05 6.17 -0.91
C LYS A 200 -12.60 4.97 -1.74
N LYS A 201 -12.49 3.78 -1.15
CA LYS A 201 -12.11 2.55 -1.88
C LYS A 201 -12.91 2.33 -3.18
N SER A 202 -14.22 2.59 -3.19
CA SER A 202 -15.03 2.43 -4.42
C SER A 202 -14.56 3.34 -5.57
N VAL A 203 -14.13 4.57 -5.27
CA VAL A 203 -13.57 5.48 -6.27
C VAL A 203 -12.18 5.02 -6.68
N LEU A 204 -11.38 4.51 -5.76
CA LEU A 204 -10.06 3.97 -6.10
C LEU A 204 -10.16 2.68 -6.95
N ASP A 205 -11.16 1.83 -6.70
CA ASP A 205 -11.49 0.67 -7.52
C ASP A 205 -11.92 1.09 -8.93
N GLU A 206 -12.77 2.12 -9.04
CA GLU A 206 -13.21 2.72 -10.31
C GLU A 206 -12.01 3.27 -11.11
N LEU A 207 -11.15 4.10 -10.49
CA LEU A 207 -9.98 4.69 -11.16
C LEU A 207 -8.92 3.66 -11.55
N VAL A 208 -8.65 2.65 -10.70
CA VAL A 208 -7.71 1.56 -11.04
C VAL A 208 -8.24 0.75 -12.22
N TYR A 209 -9.54 0.45 -12.25
CA TYR A 209 -10.14 -0.25 -13.39
C TYR A 209 -10.16 0.61 -14.67
N GLU A 210 -10.37 1.93 -14.56
CA GLU A 210 -10.37 2.86 -15.69
C GLU A 210 -9.02 2.88 -16.44
N TYR A 211 -7.90 2.92 -15.71
CA TYR A 211 -6.55 2.99 -16.32
C TYR A 211 -5.89 1.63 -16.57
N PHE A 212 -6.25 0.58 -15.82
CA PHE A 212 -5.54 -0.71 -15.85
C PHE A 212 -6.44 -1.95 -16.00
N GLY A 213 -7.76 -1.78 -16.10
CA GLY A 213 -8.73 -2.87 -16.24
C GLY A 213 -8.75 -3.52 -17.63
N GLN A 214 -8.68 -4.85 -17.67
CA GLN A 214 -8.72 -5.66 -18.90
C GLN A 214 -9.62 -6.89 -18.71
N GLY A 215 -10.94 -6.67 -18.63
CA GLY A 215 -11.90 -7.72 -18.31
C GLY A 215 -11.83 -8.06 -16.83
N GLU A 216 -11.72 -9.35 -16.50
CA GLU A 216 -11.63 -9.85 -15.11
C GLU A 216 -10.20 -9.73 -14.51
N LYS A 217 -9.39 -8.79 -15.03
CA LYS A 217 -8.00 -8.57 -14.62
C LYS A 217 -7.68 -7.09 -14.49
N ILE A 218 -6.80 -6.74 -13.54
CA ILE A 218 -6.01 -5.51 -13.57
C ILE A 218 -4.62 -5.87 -14.12
N LYS A 219 -4.15 -5.16 -15.16
CA LYS A 219 -2.82 -5.35 -15.75
C LYS A 219 -2.03 -4.05 -15.71
N TYR A 220 -0.82 -4.12 -15.18
CA TYR A 220 0.08 -2.98 -15.02
C TYR A 220 1.45 -3.27 -15.68
N GLN A 221 2.37 -2.33 -15.53
CA GLN A 221 3.76 -2.48 -15.95
C GLN A 221 4.65 -2.46 -14.69
N PRO A 222 5.91 -2.90 -14.77
CA PRO A 222 6.89 -2.55 -13.75
C PRO A 222 7.12 -1.02 -13.78
N PRO A 223 7.28 -0.35 -12.62
CA PRO A 223 7.26 1.11 -12.48
C PRO A 223 8.59 1.80 -12.90
N ILE A 224 9.25 1.24 -13.91
CA ILE A 224 10.61 1.57 -14.38
C ILE A 224 10.56 2.35 -15.71
N LEU A 225 11.72 2.77 -16.22
CA LEU A 225 11.83 3.20 -17.61
C LEU A 225 11.84 1.99 -18.57
N LEU A 226 10.96 2.02 -19.56
CA LEU A 226 10.92 1.08 -20.67
C LEU A 226 11.49 1.77 -21.91
N ASP A 227 12.59 1.23 -22.46
CA ASP A 227 13.38 1.83 -23.55
C ASP A 227 13.76 3.31 -23.31
N GLY A 228 13.95 3.69 -22.04
CA GLY A 228 14.29 5.06 -21.63
C GLY A 228 13.11 6.04 -21.57
N GLN A 229 11.87 5.54 -21.52
CA GLN A 229 10.65 6.32 -21.34
C GLN A 229 9.83 5.79 -20.14
N PRO A 230 9.08 6.64 -19.42
CA PRO A 230 8.26 6.19 -18.29
C PRO A 230 7.22 5.15 -18.74
N SER A 231 7.16 4.04 -18.01
CA SER A 231 6.03 3.09 -18.04
C SER A 231 4.72 3.76 -17.57
N SER A 232 3.58 3.12 -17.86
CA SER A 232 2.25 3.58 -17.42
C SER A 232 2.07 3.66 -15.89
N THR A 233 3.01 3.11 -15.15
CA THR A 233 3.07 3.03 -13.68
C THR A 233 4.37 3.62 -13.12
N TYR A 234 5.15 4.34 -13.95
CA TYR A 234 6.45 4.88 -13.57
C TYR A 234 6.37 5.72 -12.28
N PHE A 235 7.33 5.46 -11.39
CA PHE A 235 7.50 6.17 -10.13
C PHE A 235 8.99 6.15 -9.80
N ARG A 236 9.72 7.26 -9.99
CA ARG A 236 11.20 7.33 -9.96
C ARG A 236 11.88 6.82 -8.68
N LEU A 237 11.12 6.75 -7.59
CA LEU A 237 11.57 6.30 -6.29
C LEU A 237 11.50 4.76 -6.16
N GLU A 238 10.68 4.09 -6.99
CA GLU A 238 10.72 2.63 -7.10
C GLU A 238 11.93 2.20 -7.95
N TYR A 239 13.06 1.94 -7.28
CA TYR A 239 14.28 1.43 -7.92
C TYR A 239 14.12 -0.03 -8.40
N GLY A 240 13.42 -0.22 -9.51
CA GLY A 240 13.45 -1.44 -10.32
C GLY A 240 14.59 -1.38 -11.33
N GLY A 241 15.63 -2.21 -11.14
CA GLY A 241 16.70 -2.44 -12.11
C GLY A 241 17.73 -1.32 -12.31
N GLU A 242 17.34 -0.04 -12.23
CA GLU A 242 18.17 1.13 -12.59
C GLU A 242 19.16 1.55 -11.49
N SER A 243 19.91 0.59 -10.94
CA SER A 243 20.99 0.83 -9.97
C SER A 243 22.22 0.02 -10.34
N PRO A 244 23.44 0.59 -10.29
CA PRO A 244 24.68 -0.18 -10.42
C PRO A 244 24.84 -1.29 -9.38
N ALA A 245 24.07 -1.26 -8.29
CA ALA A 245 24.00 -2.35 -7.32
C ALA A 245 23.13 -3.54 -7.78
N CYS A 246 22.42 -3.43 -8.92
CA CYS A 246 21.78 -4.55 -9.62
C CYS A 246 22.71 -5.24 -10.63
N ASP A 247 23.87 -4.65 -10.95
CA ASP A 247 24.87 -5.27 -11.81
C ASP A 247 25.34 -6.61 -11.20
N GLU A 248 25.86 -7.48 -12.07
CA GLU A 248 26.35 -8.83 -11.73
C GLU A 248 25.30 -9.80 -11.12
N GLY A 249 24.01 -9.43 -11.09
CA GLY A 249 22.90 -10.30 -10.67
C GLY A 249 22.51 -10.19 -9.19
N ASN A 250 22.97 -9.14 -8.50
CA ASN A 250 22.74 -8.93 -7.07
C ASN A 250 21.31 -8.44 -6.72
N CYS A 251 20.50 -8.04 -7.71
CA CYS A 251 19.09 -7.70 -7.52
C CYS A 251 18.17 -8.91 -7.71
N ARG A 252 17.53 -9.38 -6.63
CA ARG A 252 16.47 -10.41 -6.66
C ARG A 252 15.14 -9.82 -6.16
N GLY A 253 14.64 -8.82 -6.90
CA GLY A 253 13.54 -7.93 -6.52
C GLY A 253 14.03 -6.52 -6.20
N PRO A 254 13.19 -5.63 -5.63
CA PRO A 254 13.59 -4.29 -5.22
C PRO A 254 14.43 -4.29 -3.92
N HIS A 255 15.22 -5.32 -3.66
CA HIS A 255 16.00 -5.53 -2.43
C HIS A 255 17.40 -6.04 -2.75
N TYR A 256 18.38 -5.75 -1.89
CA TYR A 256 19.79 -6.11 -2.11
C TYR A 256 20.24 -7.07 -1.00
N CYS A 257 20.56 -8.28 -1.40
CA CYS A 257 21.13 -9.32 -0.55
C CYS A 257 22.64 -9.41 -0.82
N SER A 258 23.46 -9.75 0.17
CA SER A 258 24.78 -10.31 -0.15
C SER A 258 24.62 -11.63 -0.92
N VAL A 259 25.64 -12.04 -1.68
CA VAL A 259 25.60 -13.31 -2.44
C VAL A 259 25.32 -14.50 -1.53
N ASP A 260 25.92 -14.53 -0.34
CA ASP A 260 25.71 -15.58 0.66
C ASP A 260 24.26 -15.65 1.17
N VAL A 261 23.59 -14.50 1.34
CA VAL A 261 22.15 -14.44 1.68
C VAL A 261 21.31 -14.92 0.49
N ALA A 262 21.62 -14.47 -0.73
CA ALA A 262 20.87 -14.80 -1.94
C ALA A 262 20.95 -16.29 -2.32
N ASP A 263 22.11 -16.92 -2.12
CA ASP A 263 22.35 -18.34 -2.44
C ASP A 263 22.02 -19.28 -1.26
N SER A 264 21.67 -18.74 -0.08
CA SER A 264 21.21 -19.53 1.07
C SER A 264 19.93 -20.34 0.79
N GLY A 265 19.08 -19.86 -0.13
CA GLY A 265 17.79 -20.47 -0.49
C GLY A 265 16.71 -20.45 0.60
N VAL A 266 17.01 -19.93 1.80
CA VAL A 266 16.09 -19.87 2.96
C VAL A 266 15.59 -18.47 3.29
N ILE A 267 16.19 -17.43 2.69
CA ILE A 267 15.75 -16.03 2.81
C ILE A 267 15.24 -15.56 1.46
N TRP A 268 14.04 -14.98 1.47
CA TRP A 268 13.39 -14.44 0.27
C TRP A 268 13.71 -12.94 0.09
N GLY A 269 13.72 -12.46 -1.16
CA GLY A 269 14.25 -11.13 -1.52
C GLY A 269 13.66 -9.97 -0.71
N ASP A 270 12.35 -9.99 -0.44
CA ASP A 270 11.64 -8.99 0.36
C ASP A 270 12.15 -8.85 1.82
N PHE A 271 12.90 -9.83 2.32
CA PHE A 271 13.54 -9.82 3.63
C PHE A 271 15.01 -9.38 3.59
N CYS A 272 15.53 -9.02 2.41
CA CYS A 272 16.84 -8.41 2.27
C CYS A 272 16.79 -6.88 2.50
N PRO A 273 17.91 -6.30 2.96
CA PRO A 273 18.04 -4.86 3.18
C PRO A 273 18.00 -4.06 1.86
N TYR A 274 17.93 -2.74 1.99
CA TYR A 274 17.49 -1.85 0.91
C TYR A 274 18.69 -1.29 0.10
N VAL A 275 18.51 -0.25 -0.72
CA VAL A 275 19.67 0.41 -1.36
C VAL A 275 20.54 0.97 -0.24
N HIS A 276 21.61 0.29 0.13
CA HIS A 276 22.64 0.80 1.04
C HIS A 276 23.91 1.22 0.28
N THR A 277 24.06 0.83 -0.99
CA THR A 277 25.20 1.13 -1.87
C THR A 277 24.89 2.24 -2.88
N GLY A 278 25.93 2.94 -3.35
CA GLY A 278 25.83 3.94 -4.43
C GLY A 278 25.10 5.25 -4.06
N GLU A 279 24.90 6.13 -5.05
CA GLU A 279 24.33 7.48 -4.84
C GLU A 279 22.81 7.47 -4.57
N ASN A 280 22.13 6.40 -4.96
CA ASN A 280 20.71 6.16 -4.65
C ASN A 280 20.51 5.45 -3.30
N SER A 281 21.59 5.20 -2.55
CA SER A 281 21.55 4.69 -1.19
C SER A 281 20.68 5.59 -0.29
N GLY A 282 19.70 4.98 0.36
CA GLY A 282 18.79 5.62 1.31
C GLY A 282 17.58 6.31 0.69
N LYS A 283 17.53 6.45 -0.65
CA LYS A 283 16.38 7.06 -1.32
C LYS A 283 15.11 6.22 -1.14
N TYR A 284 14.00 6.95 -1.08
CA TYR A 284 12.67 6.49 -0.70
C TYR A 284 12.15 5.31 -1.53
N ARG A 285 11.43 4.37 -0.90
CA ARG A 285 11.04 3.08 -1.50
C ARG A 285 9.71 2.49 -0.96
N HIS A 286 8.70 3.35 -0.76
CA HIS A 286 7.37 2.92 -0.32
C HIS A 286 6.28 3.67 -1.10
N PRO A 287 5.76 3.09 -2.20
CA PRO A 287 4.73 3.75 -2.99
C PRO A 287 3.41 3.88 -2.23
N HIS A 288 3.18 3.13 -1.13
CA HIS A 288 2.00 3.34 -0.26
C HIS A 288 2.12 4.62 0.57
N ILE A 289 3.33 5.01 1.01
CA ILE A 289 3.56 6.30 1.67
C ILE A 289 3.37 7.44 0.64
N ALA A 290 3.75 7.24 -0.63
CA ALA A 290 3.58 8.25 -1.67
C ALA A 290 2.10 8.41 -2.08
N LEU A 291 1.37 7.30 -2.10
CA LEU A 291 -0.08 7.26 -2.23
C LEU A 291 -0.76 8.00 -1.07
N ALA A 292 -0.41 7.69 0.17
CA ALA A 292 -0.96 8.36 1.35
C ALA A 292 -0.63 9.86 1.38
N ALA A 293 0.57 10.26 0.94
CA ALA A 293 0.98 11.66 0.82
C ALA A 293 0.15 12.38 -0.25
N LEU A 294 -0.06 11.77 -1.43
CA LEU A 294 -0.88 12.35 -2.49
C LEU A 294 -2.36 12.42 -2.09
N GLU A 295 -2.93 11.37 -1.48
CA GLU A 295 -4.29 11.38 -0.95
C GLU A 295 -4.48 12.50 0.08
N LEU A 296 -3.57 12.63 1.05
CA LEU A 296 -3.63 13.68 2.07
C LEU A 296 -3.44 15.09 1.48
N TRP A 297 -2.53 15.26 0.52
CA TRP A 297 -2.30 16.53 -0.16
C TRP A 297 -3.57 17.00 -0.90
N ILE A 298 -4.24 16.10 -1.63
CA ILE A 298 -5.51 16.39 -2.31
C ILE A 298 -6.63 16.64 -1.27
N ALA A 299 -6.74 15.79 -0.26
CA ALA A 299 -7.73 15.94 0.82
C ALA A 299 -7.59 17.28 1.55
N ASN A 300 -6.36 17.75 1.78
CA ASN A 300 -6.07 19.06 2.33
C ASN A 300 -6.52 20.21 1.42
N LYS A 301 -6.43 20.10 0.10
CA LYS A 301 -6.95 21.16 -0.80
C LYS A 301 -8.47 21.16 -0.85
N CYS A 302 -9.11 20.00 -0.75
CA CYS A 302 -10.57 19.85 -0.75
C CYS A 302 -11.25 20.15 0.59
N MET A 303 -10.58 19.87 1.71
CA MET A 303 -11.13 19.94 3.07
C MET A 303 -10.08 20.45 4.10
N PRO A 304 -9.49 21.65 3.92
CA PRO A 304 -8.38 22.13 4.76
C PRO A 304 -8.71 22.24 6.25
N ASP A 305 -9.98 22.52 6.60
CA ASP A 305 -10.46 22.58 7.99
C ASP A 305 -10.60 21.19 8.66
N LYS A 306 -10.44 20.09 7.90
CA LYS A 306 -10.61 18.70 8.36
C LYS A 306 -9.37 17.82 8.13
N CYS A 307 -8.61 18.09 7.06
CA CYS A 307 -7.45 17.33 6.64
C CYS A 307 -6.20 18.22 6.66
N PRO A 308 -5.28 18.01 7.62
CA PRO A 308 -4.03 18.77 7.72
C PRO A 308 -3.06 18.39 6.60
N THR A 309 -1.90 19.05 6.56
CA THR A 309 -0.82 18.67 5.63
C THR A 309 -0.02 17.47 6.13
N ALA A 310 0.30 17.41 7.43
CA ALA A 310 1.09 16.33 8.01
C ALA A 310 0.23 15.10 8.37
N TRP A 311 0.74 13.90 8.09
CA TRP A 311 -0.01 12.65 8.24
C TRP A 311 -0.31 12.28 9.69
N LEU A 312 0.63 12.51 10.62
CA LEU A 312 0.44 12.25 12.06
C LEU A 312 -0.65 13.14 12.69
N GLU A 313 -0.85 14.35 12.16
CA GLU A 313 -1.94 15.24 12.58
C GLU A 313 -3.30 14.77 12.02
N SER A 314 -3.31 14.01 10.92
CA SER A 314 -4.53 13.57 10.23
C SER A 314 -5.27 12.49 11.03
N PRO A 315 -6.60 12.31 10.83
CA PRO A 315 -7.36 11.22 11.44
C PRO A 315 -6.83 9.81 11.13
N ASN A 316 -5.97 9.67 10.12
CA ASN A 316 -5.39 8.41 9.69
C ASN A 316 -4.06 8.10 10.41
N GLY A 317 -3.30 9.13 10.80
CA GLY A 317 -2.04 8.97 11.56
C GLY A 317 -2.17 9.19 13.06
N GLN A 318 -3.28 9.77 13.54
CA GLN A 318 -3.53 9.97 14.96
C GLN A 318 -3.49 8.65 15.75
N GLY A 319 -2.50 8.55 16.66
CA GLY A 319 -2.28 7.36 17.49
C GLY A 319 -1.26 6.36 16.93
N TYR A 320 -0.72 6.58 15.72
CA TYR A 320 0.37 5.78 15.17
C TYR A 320 1.56 5.69 16.15
N GLY A 321 2.14 4.50 16.30
CA GLY A 321 3.23 4.21 17.26
C GLY A 321 2.82 4.17 18.75
N THR A 322 1.71 4.80 19.15
CA THR A 322 1.41 5.07 20.58
C THR A 322 0.99 3.86 21.42
N ASP A 323 0.36 2.83 20.83
CA ASP A 323 0.12 1.53 21.49
C ASP A 323 0.82 0.40 20.75
N SER A 324 1.85 -0.16 21.40
CA SER A 324 2.56 -1.38 20.99
C SER A 324 1.66 -2.56 20.60
N LYS A 325 0.45 -2.69 21.17
CA LYS A 325 -0.51 -3.76 20.86
C LYS A 325 -1.24 -3.56 19.52
N LEU A 326 -1.27 -2.32 19.02
CA LEU A 326 -1.86 -1.93 17.74
C LEU A 326 -0.79 -1.75 16.65
N SER A 327 0.49 -1.84 17.00
CA SER A 327 1.60 -1.78 16.04
C SER A 327 1.41 -2.83 14.94
N THR A 328 1.48 -2.37 13.71
CA THR A 328 1.46 -3.11 12.46
C THR A 328 2.79 -3.76 12.08
N SER A 329 3.87 -3.50 12.84
CA SER A 329 5.21 -4.00 12.49
C SER A 329 5.21 -5.51 12.23
N ILE A 330 5.66 -5.88 11.04
CA ILE A 330 5.85 -7.26 10.60
C ILE A 330 7.02 -7.88 11.37
N THR A 331 7.00 -9.20 11.57
CA THR A 331 8.10 -9.85 12.29
C THR A 331 9.34 -9.99 11.40
N TRP A 332 10.42 -9.28 11.74
CA TRP A 332 11.66 -9.19 10.94
C TRP A 332 12.75 -10.19 11.36
N SER A 333 13.50 -10.71 10.38
CA SER A 333 14.56 -11.72 10.56
C SER A 333 15.64 -11.33 11.56
N GLU A 334 16.29 -12.32 12.19
CA GLU A 334 17.54 -12.08 12.94
C GLU A 334 18.62 -11.53 12.00
N MET A 335 19.36 -10.52 12.45
CA MET A 335 20.41 -9.83 11.67
C MET A 335 21.80 -10.15 12.21
N ASP A 336 22.84 -10.05 11.36
CA ASP A 336 24.23 -10.30 11.73
C ASP A 336 24.76 -9.36 12.84
N ASP A 337 24.30 -8.11 12.87
CA ASP A 337 24.28 -7.25 14.07
C ASP A 337 22.97 -6.46 14.17
N ASN A 338 22.06 -6.88 15.07
CA ASN A 338 20.81 -6.16 15.35
C ASN A 338 20.96 -4.76 15.99
N LYS A 339 22.18 -4.20 16.09
CA LYS A 339 22.43 -2.79 16.41
C LYS A 339 22.92 -1.98 15.22
N ASN A 340 23.25 -2.64 14.11
CA ASN A 340 23.71 -2.02 12.88
C ASN A 340 22.53 -1.87 11.90
N PRO A 341 22.01 -0.66 11.64
CA PRO A 341 20.84 -0.43 10.76
C PRO A 341 21.06 -0.71 9.25
N ILE A 342 22.24 -1.18 8.84
CA ILE A 342 22.53 -1.68 7.48
C ILE A 342 22.93 -3.18 7.48
N ALA A 343 22.76 -3.84 8.62
CA ALA A 343 23.05 -5.26 8.83
C ALA A 343 22.44 -6.16 7.74
N GLN A 344 23.02 -7.34 7.57
CA GLN A 344 22.49 -8.36 6.67
C GLN A 344 21.69 -9.40 7.49
N PRO A 345 20.64 -10.02 6.92
CA PRO A 345 19.96 -11.15 7.54
C PRO A 345 20.94 -12.29 7.82
N LEU A 346 20.82 -12.91 9.00
CA LEU A 346 21.72 -13.97 9.44
C LEU A 346 21.61 -15.22 8.53
N VAL A 347 22.75 -15.82 8.20
CA VAL A 347 22.85 -17.05 7.38
C VAL A 347 23.55 -18.15 8.19
N PRO A 348 22.94 -19.33 8.41
CA PRO A 348 21.58 -19.72 7.99
C PRO A 348 20.50 -18.86 8.65
N TYR A 349 19.31 -18.80 8.03
CA TYR A 349 18.17 -18.08 8.58
C TYR A 349 17.84 -18.54 10.00
N GLU A 350 17.89 -17.63 10.95
CA GLU A 350 17.40 -17.84 12.31
C GLU A 350 16.09 -17.08 12.54
N TRP A 351 15.22 -17.68 13.35
CA TRP A 351 13.90 -17.10 13.61
C TRP A 351 14.02 -15.77 14.37
N PRO A 352 13.40 -14.67 13.88
CA PRO A 352 13.32 -13.35 14.48
C PRO A 352 13.57 -13.19 16.00
N ASN A 353 14.53 -12.33 16.31
CA ASN A 353 14.75 -11.73 17.63
C ASN A 353 15.08 -12.74 18.73
N ALA A 354 16.11 -13.56 18.46
CA ALA A 354 16.83 -14.31 19.48
C ALA A 354 17.87 -13.42 20.22
N GLY A 355 18.36 -12.36 19.57
CA GLY A 355 19.35 -11.42 20.11
C GLY A 355 18.80 -10.23 20.91
N ASN A 356 19.72 -9.37 21.36
CA ASN A 356 19.40 -8.06 21.98
C ASN A 356 19.70 -6.94 20.98
N GLY A 357 18.66 -6.31 20.40
CA GLY A 357 18.80 -5.37 19.29
C GLY A 357 17.80 -4.21 19.28
N ILE A 358 17.90 -3.37 18.24
CA ILE A 358 17.07 -2.17 18.02
C ILE A 358 15.81 -2.49 17.20
N PHE A 359 15.69 -3.71 16.66
CA PHE A 359 14.62 -4.16 15.74
C PHE A 359 13.65 -5.16 16.40
N PRO A 360 12.94 -4.79 17.49
CA PRO A 360 12.18 -5.72 18.31
C PRO A 360 11.01 -6.34 17.54
N GLY A 361 11.10 -7.64 17.25
CA GLY A 361 9.97 -8.49 16.87
C GLY A 361 9.36 -9.20 18.09
N HIS A 362 10.22 -9.74 18.96
CA HIS A 362 9.80 -10.63 20.04
C HIS A 362 9.08 -9.92 21.21
N GLU A 363 9.28 -8.60 21.38
CA GLU A 363 8.56 -7.77 22.36
C GLU A 363 7.24 -7.17 21.84
N LEU A 364 7.04 -7.03 20.51
CA LEU A 364 5.80 -6.47 19.93
C LEU A 364 4.55 -7.22 20.42
N TYR A 365 4.68 -8.52 20.54
CA TYR A 365 3.63 -9.42 20.99
C TYR A 365 3.36 -9.34 22.50
N ASN A 366 4.21 -8.69 23.31
CA ASN A 366 4.05 -8.52 24.76
C ASN A 366 3.61 -9.82 25.50
N GLY A 367 4.28 -10.93 25.18
CA GLY A 367 3.96 -12.27 25.72
C GLY A 367 2.73 -12.98 25.12
N MET A 368 1.88 -12.30 24.35
CA MET A 368 0.73 -12.88 23.64
C MET A 368 1.20 -13.80 22.50
N ARG A 369 0.38 -14.79 22.11
CA ARG A 369 0.69 -15.69 20.99
C ARG A 369 0.43 -15.09 19.61
N SER A 370 -0.46 -14.10 19.56
CA SER A 370 -0.82 -13.31 18.39
C SER A 370 -1.09 -11.86 18.84
N LYS A 371 -1.20 -10.91 17.91
CA LYS A 371 -1.56 -9.52 18.23
C LYS A 371 -2.72 -9.01 17.36
N PRO A 372 -3.43 -7.98 17.86
CA PRO A 372 -4.14 -7.01 17.05
C PRO A 372 -3.52 -6.69 15.69
N ALA A 373 -4.35 -6.30 14.73
CA ALA A 373 -3.98 -5.38 13.68
C ALA A 373 -5.17 -4.45 13.43
N PRO A 374 -4.94 -3.17 13.10
CA PRO A 374 -5.90 -2.40 12.33
C PRO A 374 -6.07 -3.02 10.92
N GLY A 375 -7.19 -2.72 10.24
CA GLY A 375 -7.39 -3.10 8.84
C GLY A 375 -8.16 -4.41 8.59
N VAL A 376 -8.13 -4.87 7.34
CA VAL A 376 -8.91 -6.01 6.83
C VAL A 376 -8.03 -7.26 6.75
N TYR A 377 -8.19 -8.17 7.70
CA TYR A 377 -7.62 -9.51 7.61
C TYR A 377 -8.42 -10.42 6.68
N VAL A 378 -7.72 -11.23 5.89
CA VAL A 378 -8.28 -12.50 5.38
C VAL A 378 -8.02 -13.56 6.45
N ASN A 379 -8.93 -13.65 7.43
CA ASN A 379 -8.79 -14.57 8.57
C ASN A 379 -9.16 -16.03 8.25
N GLU A 380 -9.73 -16.30 7.07
CA GLU A 380 -10.14 -17.64 6.66
C GLU A 380 -9.47 -18.01 5.34
N VAL A 381 -8.51 -18.95 5.39
CA VAL A 381 -8.29 -19.85 4.25
C VAL A 381 -9.52 -20.75 4.22
N VAL A 382 -10.49 -20.41 3.37
CA VAL A 382 -11.74 -21.17 3.25
C VAL A 382 -11.40 -22.53 2.63
N GLU A 383 -11.25 -23.55 3.47
CA GLU A 383 -11.17 -24.94 3.01
C GLU A 383 -12.53 -25.32 2.42
N ILE A 384 -12.66 -25.21 1.08
CA ILE A 384 -13.88 -25.55 0.36
C ILE A 384 -14.08 -27.06 0.42
N LEU A 385 -14.74 -27.51 1.49
CA LEU A 385 -15.36 -28.82 1.56
C LEU A 385 -16.42 -28.88 0.45
N GLU A 386 -16.10 -29.57 -0.65
CA GLU A 386 -17.01 -29.73 -1.78
C GLU A 386 -18.39 -30.19 -1.28
N PRO A 387 -19.49 -29.50 -1.63
CA PRO A 387 -20.82 -29.91 -1.21
C PRO A 387 -21.13 -31.27 -1.81
N ALA A 388 -21.18 -32.29 -0.95
CA ALA A 388 -21.41 -33.68 -1.37
C ALA A 388 -22.63 -33.78 -2.30
N PRO A 389 -22.53 -34.51 -3.42
CA PRO A 389 -23.51 -34.44 -4.50
C PRO A 389 -24.89 -34.90 -4.03
N THR A 390 -25.81 -33.94 -3.85
CA THR A 390 -27.20 -34.23 -3.50
C THR A 390 -27.93 -34.84 -4.68
N GLU A 391 -28.04 -36.18 -4.68
CA GLU A 391 -28.91 -36.90 -5.60
C GLU A 391 -30.39 -36.49 -5.45
N ALA A 392 -31.16 -36.64 -6.52
CA ALA A 392 -32.39 -35.89 -6.72
C ALA A 392 -33.67 -36.55 -6.20
N GLY A 393 -34.62 -35.73 -5.72
CA GLY A 393 -36.04 -36.07 -5.62
C GLY A 393 -36.81 -35.26 -4.57
N GLY A 394 -37.85 -34.48 -4.91
CA GLY A 394 -38.37 -34.09 -6.23
C GLY A 394 -39.78 -33.48 -6.15
N VAL A 395 -40.23 -32.84 -7.25
CA VAL A 395 -41.65 -32.61 -7.69
C VAL A 395 -42.62 -32.02 -6.63
N ALA A 396 -43.20 -30.81 -6.73
CA ALA A 396 -43.14 -29.67 -7.67
C ALA A 396 -43.75 -28.41 -6.95
N GLU A 397 -44.30 -27.32 -7.51
CA GLU A 397 -44.68 -26.88 -8.87
C GLU A 397 -44.86 -25.34 -8.97
N ALA A 398 -45.12 -24.84 -10.19
CA ALA A 398 -45.87 -23.62 -10.55
C ALA A 398 -45.59 -22.24 -9.90
N SER A 399 -44.72 -21.47 -10.57
CA SER A 399 -45.01 -20.14 -11.16
C SER A 399 -45.62 -18.99 -10.31
N SER A 400 -44.84 -17.91 -10.13
CA SER A 400 -45.23 -16.57 -10.64
C SER A 400 -44.03 -15.63 -10.79
N VAL A 401 -44.16 -14.56 -11.60
CA VAL A 401 -43.09 -13.59 -11.89
C VAL A 401 -43.09 -12.46 -10.85
N GLY A 402 -41.92 -12.13 -10.30
CA GLY A 402 -41.71 -10.99 -9.38
C GLY A 402 -40.35 -10.33 -9.58
N ARG A 403 -40.29 -9.00 -9.46
CA ARG A 403 -39.05 -8.20 -9.58
C ARG A 403 -38.44 -7.87 -8.20
N ASN A 404 -37.15 -7.54 -8.21
CA ASN A 404 -36.42 -6.76 -7.19
C ASN A 404 -36.38 -7.35 -5.75
N SER A 405 -35.21 -7.85 -5.34
CA SER A 405 -34.24 -7.03 -4.59
C SER A 405 -33.10 -7.90 -4.02
N VAL A 406 -31.89 -7.77 -4.58
CA VAL A 406 -30.68 -8.27 -3.90
C VAL A 406 -30.29 -7.24 -2.86
N LYS A 407 -30.44 -7.60 -1.57
CA LYS A 407 -29.86 -6.82 -0.48
C LYS A 407 -28.36 -7.13 -0.39
N LEU A 408 -27.53 -6.28 -1.01
CA LEU A 408 -26.12 -6.23 -0.63
C LEU A 408 -26.05 -5.91 0.86
N THR A 409 -25.50 -6.84 1.64
CA THR A 409 -25.37 -6.73 3.09
C THR A 409 -23.89 -6.82 3.41
N PHE A 410 -23.22 -5.66 3.46
CA PHE A 410 -21.82 -5.58 3.84
C PHE A 410 -21.65 -6.02 5.30
N ALA A 411 -21.08 -7.21 5.49
CA ALA A 411 -20.68 -7.72 6.80
C ALA A 411 -19.27 -7.21 7.13
N ILE A 412 -19.15 -5.93 7.52
CA ILE A 412 -17.89 -5.41 8.08
C ILE A 412 -17.71 -6.06 9.46
N ALA A 413 -16.78 -7.01 9.55
CA ALA A 413 -16.45 -7.72 10.79
C ALA A 413 -15.60 -6.84 11.72
N VAL A 414 -16.20 -5.78 12.29
CA VAL A 414 -15.58 -5.00 13.36
C VAL A 414 -15.49 -5.88 14.61
N LEU A 415 -14.32 -6.47 14.84
CA LEU A 415 -14.03 -7.26 16.04
C LEU A 415 -13.91 -6.33 17.26
N GLY A 416 -15.05 -6.08 17.91
CA GLY A 416 -15.10 -5.44 19.22
C GLY A 416 -14.35 -6.24 20.28
N THR A 417 -13.80 -5.55 21.28
CA THR A 417 -12.97 -6.14 22.34
C THR A 417 -13.73 -7.21 23.14
N ILE A 418 -13.15 -8.41 23.21
CA ILE A 418 -13.64 -9.51 24.05
C ILE A 418 -12.87 -9.51 25.37
N ASP A 419 -13.45 -8.94 26.42
CA ASP A 419 -12.98 -9.10 27.80
C ASP A 419 -13.21 -10.55 28.27
N ILE A 420 -12.17 -11.38 28.25
CA ILE A 420 -12.21 -12.72 28.85
C ILE A 420 -11.78 -12.63 30.31
N PHE A 421 -12.75 -12.79 31.22
CA PHE A 421 -12.49 -12.87 32.65
C PHE A 421 -11.62 -14.08 33.02
N ALA A 422 -10.70 -13.89 33.96
CA ALA A 422 -9.73 -14.89 34.39
C ALA A 422 -10.35 -16.04 35.22
N PHE A 423 -9.73 -17.21 35.10
CA PHE A 423 -9.73 -18.31 36.06
C PHE A 423 -8.35 -18.99 36.09
#